data_AF-A0A4X2KIX6-F1
#
_entry.id   AF-A0A4X2KIX6-F1
#
_cell.length_a   1.000
_cell.length_b   1.000
_cell.length_c   1.000
_cell.angle_alpha   90.00
_cell.angle_beta   90.00
_cell.angle_gamma   90.00
#
_symmetry.space_group_name_H-M   'P 1'
#
loop_
_entity.id
_entity.type
_entity.pdbx_description
1 polymer ?
#
loop_
_entity_poly.entity_id
_entity_poly.type
_entity_poly.pdbx_seq_one_letter_code
_entity_poly.pdbx_strand_id
1 'polypeptide(L)' 'TTVKSASRDFICIYLAYLNNKKTIAEGRQIPIDKAVENPTATEIQDVCLAVGLNVQCDKNDNTTQLIYLFSVI' A
#
# COMPACT_ATOMS: atom_id res chain seq x y z
N THR A 1 -19.74 2.50 9.82
CA THR A 1 -18.50 3.29 9.99
C THR A 1 -17.86 3.48 8.64
N THR A 2 -17.52 4.73 8.36
CA THR A 2 -17.35 5.42 7.08
C THR A 2 -16.56 4.62 6.03
N VAL A 3 -17.23 4.21 4.95
CA VAL A 3 -16.56 3.79 3.71
C VAL A 3 -15.90 5.06 3.18
N LYS A 4 -14.58 5.22 3.40
CA LYS A 4 -13.79 6.26 2.74
C LYS A 4 -13.93 5.98 1.25
N SER A 5 -14.79 6.73 0.58
CA SER A 5 -14.92 6.71 -0.86
C SER A 5 -13.53 6.96 -1.42
N ALA A 6 -12.93 5.93 -2.01
CA ALA A 6 -11.78 6.12 -2.87
C ALA A 6 -12.23 7.09 -3.97
N SER A 7 -11.88 8.36 -3.80
CA SER A 7 -11.81 9.32 -4.89
C SER A 7 -11.09 8.60 -6.03
N ARG A 8 -11.68 8.62 -7.22
CA ARG A 8 -11.30 7.77 -8.37
C ARG A 8 -9.84 7.90 -8.84
N ASP A 9 -9.10 8.83 -8.22
CA ASP A 9 -7.74 9.24 -8.55
C ASP A 9 -6.68 8.69 -7.59
N PHE A 10 -7.08 7.85 -6.62
CA PHE A 10 -6.16 7.28 -5.63
C PHE A 10 -6.07 5.75 -5.70
N ILE A 11 -4.85 5.24 -5.57
CA ILE A 11 -4.57 3.82 -5.48
C ILE A 11 -4.29 3.47 -4.02
N CYS A 12 -4.97 2.46 -3.49
CA CYS A 12 -4.71 1.95 -2.14
C CYS A 12 -3.83 0.71 -2.19
N ILE A 13 -2.66 0.75 -1.55
CA ILE A 13 -1.78 -0.41 -1.37
C ILE A 13 -1.78 -0.81 0.11
N TYR A 14 -1.96 -2.11 0.33
CA TYR A 14 -1.92 -2.71 1.66
C TYR A 14 -0.61 -3.46 1.85
N LEU A 15 -0.09 -3.48 3.08
CA LEU A 15 1.15 -4.20 3.42
C LEU A 15 1.09 -5.69 3.03
N ALA A 16 -0.09 -6.30 3.20
CA ALA A 16 -0.32 -7.70 2.86
C ALA A 16 -0.07 -8.00 1.37
N TYR A 17 -0.23 -7.01 0.48
CA TYR A 17 -0.06 -7.20 -0.96
C TYR A 17 1.38 -7.51 -1.32
N LEU A 18 2.32 -6.91 -0.60
CA LEU A 18 3.76 -7.01 -0.83
C LEU A 18 4.46 -8.00 0.11
N ASN A 19 3.77 -8.51 1.14
CA ASN A 19 4.37 -9.37 2.15
C ASN A 19 4.61 -10.80 1.64
N ASN A 20 5.86 -11.27 1.68
CA ASN A 20 6.23 -12.61 1.26
C ASN A 20 5.75 -13.73 2.21
N LYS A 21 5.47 -13.41 3.48
CA LYS A 21 4.92 -14.36 4.47
C LYS A 21 3.43 -14.58 4.28
N LYS A 22 2.77 -13.76 3.46
CA LYS A 22 1.34 -13.86 3.17
C LYS A 22 1.11 -14.71 1.94
N THR A 23 0.14 -15.61 2.03
CA THR A 23 -0.36 -16.37 0.88
C THR A 23 -1.26 -15.49 0.00
N ILE A 24 -1.56 -15.96 -1.22
CA ILE A 24 -2.52 -15.28 -2.11
C ILE A 24 -3.90 -15.17 -1.43
N ALA A 25 -4.31 -16.22 -0.71
CA ALA A 25 -5.56 -16.24 0.05
C ALA A 25 -5.59 -15.23 1.21
N GLU A 26 -4.43 -14.89 1.78
CA GLU A 26 -4.30 -13.87 2.83
C GLU A 26 -4.08 -12.44 2.28
N GLY A 27 -4.07 -12.27 0.96
CA GLY A 27 -4.04 -10.96 0.30
C GLY A 27 -2.75 -10.63 -0.45
N ARG A 28 -1.74 -11.50 -0.50
CA ARG A 28 -0.55 -11.24 -1.35
C ARG A 28 -0.97 -11.14 -2.81
N GLN A 29 -0.48 -10.10 -3.50
CA GLN A 29 -0.80 -9.86 -4.92
C GLN A 29 0.38 -10.08 -5.87
N ILE A 30 1.61 -10.13 -5.35
CA ILE A 30 2.83 -10.29 -6.16
C ILE A 30 3.50 -11.67 -5.97
N PRO A 31 4.28 -12.16 -6.94
CA PRO A 31 5.10 -13.37 -6.78
C PRO A 31 6.05 -13.28 -5.59
N ILE A 32 6.38 -14.42 -4.97
CA ILE A 32 7.22 -14.47 -3.76
C ILE A 32 8.61 -13.88 -4.02
N ASP A 33 9.18 -14.13 -5.20
CA ASP A 33 10.51 -13.65 -5.58
C ASP A 33 10.62 -12.11 -5.66
N LYS A 34 9.47 -11.42 -5.79
CA LYS A 34 9.39 -9.95 -5.79
C LYS A 34 8.84 -9.40 -4.48
N ALA A 35 8.38 -10.27 -3.59
CA ALA A 35 7.76 -9.90 -2.33
C ALA A 35 8.81 -9.61 -1.27
N VAL A 36 8.46 -8.70 -0.36
CA VAL A 36 9.35 -8.22 0.70
C VAL A 36 8.97 -8.88 2.02
N GLU A 37 9.95 -9.14 2.87
CA GLU A 37 9.70 -9.67 4.18
C GLU A 37 9.14 -8.58 5.10
N ASN A 38 7.92 -8.81 5.63
CA ASN A 38 7.29 -7.94 6.63
C ASN A 38 7.38 -6.42 6.32
N PRO A 39 6.85 -5.97 5.18
CA PRO A 39 6.94 -4.56 4.80
C PRO A 39 6.20 -3.68 5.80
N THR A 40 6.79 -2.55 6.15
CA THR A 40 6.16 -1.52 6.98
C THR A 40 5.59 -0.39 6.11
N ALA A 41 4.57 0.30 6.63
CA ALA A 41 3.97 1.41 5.92
C ALA A 41 4.95 2.57 5.69
N THR A 42 5.91 2.73 6.60
CA THR A 42 6.97 3.73 6.50
C THR A 42 7.92 3.42 5.36
N GLU A 43 8.43 2.18 5.25
CA GLU A 43 9.35 1.81 4.17
C GLU A 43 8.73 2.02 2.78
N ILE A 44 7.48 1.61 2.60
CA ILE A 44 6.81 1.77 1.30
C ILE A 44 6.53 3.27 1.04
N GLN A 45 6.16 4.05 2.07
CA GLN A 45 6.02 5.50 1.93
C GLN A 45 7.34 6.15 1.50
N ASP A 46 8.46 5.80 2.13
CA ASP A 46 9.78 6.34 1.83
C ASP A 46 10.22 6.02 0.40
N VAL A 47 10.03 4.76 -0.05
CA VAL A 47 10.34 4.35 -1.42
C VAL A 47 9.52 5.15 -2.43
N CYS A 48 8.23 5.35 -2.17
CA CYS A 48 7.37 6.06 -3.09
C CYS A 48 7.63 7.58 -3.10
N LEU A 49 7.97 8.17 -1.95
CA LEU A 49 8.44 9.55 -1.86
C LEU A 49 9.76 9.73 -2.61
N ALA A 50 10.69 8.77 -2.51
CA ALA A 50 11.96 8.79 -3.23
C ALA A 50 11.78 8.72 -4.77
N VAL A 51 10.71 8.08 -5.24
CA VAL A 51 10.32 8.04 -6.65
C VAL A 51 9.56 9.30 -7.10
N GLY A 52 9.21 10.20 -6.17
CA GLY A 52 8.46 11.43 -6.44
C GLY A 52 6.95 11.25 -6.50
N LEU A 53 6.42 10.15 -5.95
CA LEU A 53 4.98 9.94 -5.81
C LEU A 53 4.47 10.62 -4.54
N ASN A 54 3.28 11.20 -4.61
CA ASN A 54 2.63 11.78 -3.44
C ASN A 54 1.87 10.70 -2.67
N VAL A 55 2.28 10.43 -1.43
CA VAL A 55 1.78 9.33 -0.60
C VAL A 55 1.16 9.85 0.69
N GLN A 56 -0.03 9.39 0.99
CA GLN A 56 -0.68 9.59 2.28
C GLN A 56 -0.89 8.24 2.96
N CYS A 57 -0.35 8.09 4.17
CA CYS A 57 -0.61 6.90 4.98
C CYS A 57 -1.89 7.12 5.80
N ASP A 58 -2.89 6.25 5.62
CA ASP A 58 -4.10 6.26 6.43
C ASP A 58 -4.06 5.08 7.42
N LYS A 59 -3.97 5.42 8.70
CA LYS A 59 -3.97 4.44 9.79
C LYS A 59 -5.41 4.23 10.25
N ASN A 60 -6.25 3.70 9.37
CA ASN A 60 -7.58 3.25 9.79
C ASN A 60 -7.46 1.87 10.45
N ASP A 61 -8.10 1.74 11.62
CA ASP A 61 -8.07 0.55 12.45
C ASP A 61 -8.36 -0.71 11.60
N ASN A 62 -7.40 -1.64 11.63
CA ASN A 62 -7.41 -3.04 11.17
C ASN A 62 -6.61 -3.39 9.91
N THR A 63 -6.24 -2.48 9.02
CA THR A 63 -5.29 -2.78 7.93
C THR A 63 -4.65 -1.49 7.44
N THR A 64 -3.37 -1.26 7.74
CA THR A 64 -2.68 -0.04 7.31
C THR A 64 -2.74 0.10 5.79
N GLN A 65 -3.44 1.14 5.31
CA GLN A 65 -3.58 1.44 3.89
C GLN A 65 -2.67 2.61 3.54
N LEU A 66 -1.87 2.44 2.49
CA LEU A 66 -1.16 3.54 1.86
C LEU A 66 -1.96 3.99 0.66
N ILE A 67 -2.27 5.29 0.63
CA ILE A 67 -3.03 5.93 -0.43
C ILE A 67 -2.04 6.72 -1.28
N TYR A 68 -1.95 6.39 -2.57
CA TYR A 68 -1.15 7.10 -3.56
C TYR A 68 -2.01 8.05 -4.34
N LEU A 69 -1.57 9.29 -4.47
CA LEU A 69 -2.11 10.21 -5.46
C LEU A 69 -1.30 10.03 -6.74
N PHE A 70 -1.92 9.47 -7.79
CA PHE A 70 -1.34 9.52 -9.12
C PHE A 70 -1.64 10.89 -9.74
N SER A 71 -1.12 11.96 -9.15
CA SER A 71 -1.10 13.26 -9.82
C SER A 71 0.22 13.38 -10.55
N VAL A 72 0.23 12.92 -11.80
CA VAL A 72 1.17 13.37 -12.82
C VAL A 72 0.40 14.34 -13.71
N ILE A 73 0.89 15.58 -13.76
CA ILE A 73 0.86 16.53 -14.89
C ILE A 73 -0.50 16.77 -15.56
#